data_AF-A0A3D2L4R3-F1
#
_entry.id   AF-A0A3D2L4R3-F1
#
_cell.length_a   1.000
_cell.length_b   1.000
_cell.length_c   1.000
_cell.angle_alpha   90.00
_cell.angle_beta   90.00
_cell.angle_gamma   90.00
#
_symmetry.space_group_name_H-M   'P 1'
#
loop_
_entity.id
_entity.type
_entity.pdbx_description
1 polymer ?
#
loop_
_entity_poly.entity_id
_entity_poly.type
_entity_poly.pdbx_seq_one_letter_code
_entity_poly.pdbx_strand_id
1 'polypeptide(L)'
;GRASGGAVPAKDYLPYIDVAIDEAAVYSEFGDMLQDRYTRIQIVTLKPDAYDMEGVTSGVRSQEVEARNYDEESRGWFSRMMSSRSITRTLIAEFDVAKPDITATNALFSSTFSSNNREGESWTTNESISVYATPYFKVGPNTTIEARFRLQLSDEKESSASANVMGALTTAANLIAPTSTLVTYFNAPLMMEASNFLNNSTSTLFGQSITEQSVSAFSVKAWSDKPILVVSAQLPDTNDIKDTRGKGAIGQWAVYLDQPIPSIFTAGVSDTGYPDFTGVTSGDILAFDVGEDLTVYDYIFSRLDLSDRISYLNSSADPDVAGLICNRIERGLSEIGFTSYDAAAAVWAASVSDQFNGAAKSAFQGENTCEAMIRWKALGG
;
A
#
# COMPACT_ATOMS: atom_id res chain seq x y z
N GLY A 1 23.65 -33.85 6.51
CA GLY A 1 22.43 -34.65 6.67
C GLY A 1 21.55 -34.04 7.74
N ARG A 2 20.46 -33.38 7.32
CA ARG A 2 19.14 -33.26 7.95
C ARG A 2 18.42 -32.10 7.27
N ALA A 3 17.58 -32.44 6.28
CA ALA A 3 16.60 -31.55 5.72
C ALA A 3 15.47 -31.37 6.74
N SER A 4 15.17 -30.14 7.13
CA SER A 4 13.95 -29.80 7.86
C SER A 4 12.82 -29.65 6.84
N GLY A 5 12.15 -30.75 6.55
CA GLY A 5 10.85 -30.71 5.88
C GLY A 5 9.75 -30.38 6.87
N GLY A 6 8.80 -29.55 6.44
CA GLY A 6 7.49 -29.39 7.09
C GLY A 6 7.40 -28.27 8.12
N ALA A 7 7.60 -27.00 7.71
CA ALA A 7 6.95 -25.91 8.39
C ALA A 7 5.50 -25.85 7.88
N VAL A 8 4.54 -26.19 8.74
CA VAL A 8 3.11 -26.00 8.48
C VAL A 8 2.79 -24.57 8.90
N PRO A 9 2.23 -23.71 8.02
CA PRO A 9 1.94 -22.32 8.38
C PRO A 9 1.00 -22.26 9.59
N ALA A 10 1.32 -21.39 10.54
CA ALA A 10 0.52 -21.17 11.73
C ALA A 10 -0.89 -20.66 11.33
N LYS A 11 -1.91 -21.50 11.44
CA LYS A 11 -3.31 -21.14 11.19
C LYS A 11 -3.87 -20.37 12.37
N ASP A 12 -4.42 -19.19 12.13
CA ASP A 12 -5.14 -18.40 13.11
C ASP A 12 -6.63 -18.82 13.08
N TYR A 13 -7.12 -19.47 14.13
CA TYR A 13 -8.43 -20.16 14.13
C TYR A 13 -9.60 -19.19 14.39
N LEU A 14 -9.84 -18.23 13.48
CA LEU A 14 -11.06 -17.43 13.51
C LEU A 14 -12.19 -18.09 12.68
N PRO A 15 -13.46 -17.95 13.08
CA PRO A 15 -14.59 -18.59 12.39
C PRO A 15 -14.78 -18.13 10.93
N TYR A 16 -14.55 -16.87 10.60
CA TYR A 16 -14.92 -16.30 9.30
C TYR A 16 -13.76 -15.69 8.52
N ILE A 17 -12.59 -15.51 9.13
CA ILE A 17 -11.35 -15.13 8.43
C ILE A 17 -10.27 -16.15 8.75
N ASP A 18 -9.52 -16.58 7.74
CA ASP A 18 -8.30 -17.34 7.90
C ASP A 18 -7.17 -16.58 7.19
N VAL A 19 -6.04 -16.42 7.86
CA VAL A 19 -4.84 -15.77 7.31
C VAL A 19 -3.70 -16.74 7.41
N ALA A 20 -3.19 -17.18 6.25
CA ALA A 20 -2.03 -18.02 6.14
C ALA A 20 -0.81 -17.18 5.72
N ILE A 21 0.30 -17.37 6.44
CA ILE A 21 1.59 -16.77 6.11
C ILE A 21 2.41 -17.82 5.36
N ASP A 22 2.94 -17.49 4.19
CA ASP A 22 4.02 -18.30 3.61
C ASP A 22 5.35 -17.89 4.26
N GLU A 23 5.76 -18.65 5.29
CA GLU A 23 7.01 -18.41 6.02
C GLU A 23 8.24 -18.41 5.09
N ALA A 24 8.20 -19.13 3.95
CA ALA A 24 9.32 -19.17 3.01
C ALA A 24 9.46 -17.87 2.20
N ALA A 25 8.36 -17.14 1.97
CA ALA A 25 8.38 -15.83 1.33
C ALA A 25 8.85 -14.72 2.28
N VAL A 26 8.55 -14.84 3.58
CA VAL A 26 8.95 -13.87 4.63
C VAL A 26 10.44 -13.99 5.00
N TYR A 27 11.02 -15.19 4.93
CA TYR A 27 12.41 -15.46 5.34
C TYR A 27 13.34 -15.88 4.20
N SER A 28 12.99 -15.59 2.95
CA SER A 28 13.87 -15.85 1.82
C SER A 28 15.26 -15.22 2.05
N GLU A 29 16.28 -16.07 2.27
CA GLU A 29 17.70 -15.68 2.28
C GLU A 29 18.25 -15.49 0.85
N PHE A 30 17.41 -15.72 -0.17
CA PHE A 30 17.76 -15.76 -1.58
C PHE A 30 16.79 -14.90 -2.40
N GLY A 31 17.15 -13.63 -2.60
CA GLY A 31 16.40 -12.69 -3.42
C GLY A 31 17.16 -11.37 -3.57
N ASP A 32 16.71 -10.50 -4.47
CA ASP A 32 17.29 -9.17 -4.62
C ASP A 32 17.15 -8.42 -3.30
N MET A 33 18.26 -7.83 -2.82
CA MET A 33 18.23 -7.01 -1.61
C MET A 33 17.27 -5.85 -1.81
N LEU A 34 16.25 -5.79 -0.96
CA LEU A 34 15.21 -4.76 -0.98
C LEU A 34 15.68 -3.44 -0.38
N GLN A 35 16.77 -3.46 0.36
CA GLN A 35 17.32 -2.26 0.99
C GLN A 35 17.60 -1.18 -0.04
N ASP A 36 17.10 0.03 0.23
CA ASP A 36 17.25 1.21 -0.63
C ASP A 36 16.60 1.06 -2.01
N ARG A 37 15.50 0.30 -2.08
CA ARG A 37 14.60 0.21 -3.24
C ARG A 37 13.17 0.56 -2.85
N TYR A 38 12.36 0.89 -3.85
CA TYR A 38 10.93 1.07 -3.66
C TYR A 38 10.16 -0.20 -3.95
N THR A 39 9.11 -0.46 -3.18
CA THR A 39 8.08 -1.46 -3.48
C THR A 39 6.72 -0.89 -3.10
N ARG A 40 5.66 -1.62 -3.39
CA ARG A 40 4.29 -1.34 -2.99
C ARG A 40 3.55 -2.63 -2.72
N ILE A 41 2.53 -2.56 -1.89
CA ILE A 41 1.69 -3.71 -1.57
C ILE A 41 0.59 -3.83 -2.62
N GLN A 42 0.48 -5.01 -3.23
CA GLN A 42 -0.60 -5.34 -4.15
C GLN A 42 -1.46 -6.46 -3.56
N ILE A 43 -2.77 -6.32 -3.69
CA ILE A 43 -3.74 -7.34 -3.28
C ILE A 43 -4.44 -7.83 -4.54
N VAL A 44 -4.41 -9.13 -4.76
CA VAL A 44 -5.05 -9.79 -5.89
C VAL A 44 -6.08 -10.76 -5.37
N THR A 45 -7.31 -10.64 -5.87
CA THR A 45 -8.37 -11.61 -5.59
C THR A 45 -8.06 -12.89 -6.34
N LEU A 46 -7.85 -13.96 -5.59
CA LEU A 46 -7.81 -15.31 -6.12
C LEU A 46 -9.27 -15.68 -6.41
N LYS A 47 -9.56 -16.12 -7.64
CA LYS A 47 -10.94 -16.46 -8.03
C LYS A 47 -11.60 -17.34 -6.97
N PRO A 48 -12.91 -17.18 -6.69
CA PRO A 48 -13.64 -18.03 -5.74
C PRO A 48 -13.49 -19.53 -6.02
N ASP A 49 -13.22 -19.90 -7.27
CA ASP A 49 -13.04 -21.28 -7.74
C ASP A 49 -11.61 -21.82 -7.58
N ALA A 50 -10.69 -21.05 -6.99
CA ALA A 50 -9.26 -21.30 -7.06
C ALA A 50 -8.62 -21.34 -5.67
N TYR A 51 -8.37 -22.59 -5.22
CA TYR A 51 -7.39 -23.04 -4.24
C TYR A 51 -7.79 -23.04 -2.75
N ASP A 52 -8.23 -24.20 -2.27
CA ASP A 52 -8.11 -24.57 -0.85
C ASP A 52 -6.64 -24.44 -0.39
N MET A 53 -6.38 -24.25 0.91
CA MET A 53 -5.04 -24.27 1.52
C MET A 53 -4.24 -25.54 1.15
N GLU A 54 -4.90 -26.69 0.95
CA GLU A 54 -4.27 -27.91 0.39
C GLU A 54 -3.98 -27.80 -1.13
N GLY A 55 -4.78 -27.03 -1.86
CA GLY A 55 -4.62 -26.76 -3.28
C GLY A 55 -3.50 -25.76 -3.59
N VAL A 56 -3.26 -24.77 -2.73
CA VAL A 56 -2.17 -23.77 -2.90
C VAL A 56 -0.79 -24.45 -2.90
N THR A 57 -0.65 -25.56 -2.17
CA THR A 57 0.61 -26.32 -2.07
C THR A 57 0.70 -27.49 -3.07
N SER A 58 -0.43 -28.04 -3.52
CA SER A 58 -0.47 -29.22 -4.41
C SER A 58 -0.84 -28.92 -5.88
N GLY A 59 -1.33 -27.72 -6.18
CA GLY A 59 -1.75 -27.31 -7.53
C GLY A 59 -3.08 -27.90 -8.01
N VAL A 60 -3.82 -28.63 -7.16
CA VAL A 60 -5.07 -29.32 -7.53
C VAL A 60 -6.30 -28.60 -6.94
N ARG A 61 -7.36 -28.45 -7.75
CA ARG A 61 -8.65 -27.83 -7.38
C ARG A 61 -9.52 -28.82 -6.59
N SER A 62 -10.12 -28.41 -5.46
CA SER A 62 -10.92 -29.33 -4.63
C SER A 62 -12.45 -29.20 -4.73
N GLN A 63 -13.06 -28.04 -5.06
CA GLN A 63 -14.53 -27.97 -5.22
C GLN A 63 -15.04 -26.68 -5.89
N GLU A 64 -16.21 -26.79 -6.53
CA GLU A 64 -17.02 -25.68 -7.07
C GLU A 64 -17.71 -24.98 -5.88
N VAL A 65 -17.48 -23.67 -5.72
CA VAL A 65 -18.15 -22.88 -4.68
C VAL A 65 -19.59 -22.60 -5.15
N GLU A 66 -20.59 -22.89 -4.30
CA GLU A 66 -21.98 -22.53 -4.61
C GLU A 66 -22.10 -21.03 -4.87
N ALA A 67 -22.56 -20.68 -6.08
CA ALA A 67 -22.90 -19.30 -6.41
C ALA A 67 -24.03 -18.80 -5.50
N ARG A 68 -24.01 -17.51 -5.16
CA ARG A 68 -25.08 -16.88 -4.35
C ARG A 68 -26.46 -17.14 -4.93
N ASN A 69 -27.38 -17.59 -4.08
CA ASN A 69 -28.78 -17.80 -4.44
C ASN A 69 -29.66 -16.68 -3.91
N TYR A 70 -29.94 -15.67 -4.74
CA TYR A 70 -30.76 -14.51 -4.35
C TYR A 70 -32.21 -14.87 -4.00
N ASP A 71 -32.73 -15.99 -4.49
CA ASP A 71 -34.09 -16.44 -4.16
C ASP A 71 -34.17 -16.97 -2.73
N GLU A 72 -33.14 -17.68 -2.26
CA GLU A 72 -33.01 -18.14 -0.88
C GLU A 72 -32.71 -17.01 0.10
N GLU A 73 -32.03 -15.95 -0.36
CA GLU A 73 -31.76 -14.74 0.43
C GLU A 73 -32.98 -13.80 0.52
N SER A 74 -33.99 -14.00 -0.32
CA SER A 74 -35.18 -13.14 -0.38
C SER A 74 -36.15 -13.39 0.77
N ARG A 75 -36.77 -12.34 1.29
CA ARG A 75 -37.78 -12.44 2.38
C ARG A 75 -39.20 -12.40 1.80
N GLY A 76 -40.10 -13.20 2.34
CA GLY A 76 -41.53 -13.13 1.95
C GLY A 76 -42.15 -11.76 2.26
N TRP A 77 -43.05 -11.27 1.39
CA TRP A 77 -43.63 -9.93 1.47
C TRP A 77 -44.28 -9.56 2.83
N PHE A 78 -44.89 -10.53 3.51
CA PHE A 78 -45.46 -10.33 4.85
C PHE A 78 -44.39 -9.99 5.90
N SER A 79 -43.21 -10.63 5.81
CA SER A 79 -42.10 -10.35 6.72
C SER A 79 -41.44 -9.00 6.43
N ARG A 80 -41.47 -8.53 5.17
CA ARG A 80 -41.02 -7.19 4.75
C ARG A 80 -41.94 -6.08 5.29
N MET A 81 -43.25 -6.36 5.38
CA MET A 81 -44.23 -5.41 5.89
C MET A 81 -44.15 -5.24 7.42
N MET A 82 -43.77 -6.30 8.13
CA MET A 82 -43.70 -6.32 9.59
C MET A 82 -42.37 -5.83 10.16
N SER A 83 -41.26 -5.98 9.43
CA SER A 83 -39.95 -5.48 9.89
C SER A 83 -38.98 -5.19 8.74
N SER A 84 -38.33 -4.02 8.80
CA SER A 84 -37.17 -3.74 7.94
C SER A 84 -35.93 -4.45 8.47
N ARG A 85 -35.08 -4.94 7.56
CA ARG A 85 -33.80 -5.57 7.88
C ARG A 85 -32.71 -5.04 6.96
N SER A 86 -31.56 -4.70 7.52
CA SER A 86 -30.35 -4.35 6.79
C SER A 86 -29.20 -5.24 7.26
N ILE A 87 -28.57 -5.97 6.35
CA ILE A 87 -27.39 -6.79 6.65
C ILE A 87 -26.22 -6.20 5.87
N THR A 88 -25.16 -5.83 6.56
CA THR A 88 -23.93 -5.33 5.93
C THR A 88 -22.75 -6.20 6.33
N ARG A 89 -21.90 -6.50 5.35
CA ARG A 89 -20.71 -7.34 5.50
C ARG A 89 -19.56 -6.68 4.77
N THR A 90 -18.46 -6.43 5.46
CA THR A 90 -17.31 -5.74 4.88
C THR A 90 -16.03 -6.43 5.33
N LEU A 91 -15.17 -6.75 4.36
CA LEU A 91 -13.78 -7.17 4.61
C LEU A 91 -12.85 -6.00 4.32
N ILE A 92 -12.07 -5.63 5.32
CA ILE A 92 -11.10 -4.55 5.27
C ILE A 92 -9.70 -5.13 5.45
N ALA A 93 -8.77 -4.66 4.63
CA ALA A 93 -7.34 -4.87 4.80
C ALA A 93 -6.67 -3.55 5.22
N GLU A 94 -5.98 -3.58 6.33
CA GLU A 94 -5.13 -2.52 6.84
C GLU A 94 -3.67 -2.94 6.73
N PHE A 95 -2.82 -2.04 6.24
CA PHE A 95 -1.37 -2.23 6.25
C PHE A 95 -0.73 -1.06 6.99
N ASP A 96 0.02 -1.38 8.02
CA ASP A 96 0.87 -0.45 8.75
C ASP A 96 2.33 -0.79 8.40
N VAL A 97 2.98 0.10 7.67
CA VAL A 97 4.42 0.03 7.39
C VAL A 97 5.10 0.91 8.42
N ALA A 98 6.02 0.34 9.19
CA ALA A 98 6.90 1.11 10.04
C ALA A 98 8.19 1.44 9.29
N LYS A 99 8.55 2.72 9.27
CA LYS A 99 9.75 3.28 8.61
C LYS A 99 9.78 3.01 7.09
N PRO A 100 9.15 3.88 6.28
CA PRO A 100 8.37 5.06 6.66
C PRO A 100 7.05 4.69 7.35
N ASP A 101 6.50 5.58 8.18
CA ASP A 101 5.23 5.41 8.89
C ASP A 101 4.06 5.58 7.90
N ILE A 102 3.47 4.47 7.46
CA ILE A 102 2.42 4.45 6.43
C ILE A 102 1.26 3.59 6.92
N THR A 103 0.07 4.17 6.98
CA THR A 103 -1.17 3.41 7.22
C THR A 103 -2.03 3.43 5.96
N ALA A 104 -2.34 2.25 5.43
CA ALA A 104 -3.19 2.09 4.25
C ALA A 104 -4.38 1.17 4.53
N THR A 105 -5.60 1.70 4.38
CA THR A 105 -6.83 0.93 4.61
C THR A 105 -7.59 0.74 3.29
N ASN A 106 -7.87 -0.50 2.92
CA ASN A 106 -8.58 -0.87 1.68
C ASN A 106 -9.76 -1.78 1.97
N ALA A 107 -10.91 -1.51 1.34
CA ALA A 107 -12.05 -2.42 1.35
C ALA A 107 -11.87 -3.48 0.24
N LEU A 108 -11.69 -4.74 0.64
CA LEU A 108 -11.52 -5.85 -0.30
C LEU A 108 -12.86 -6.34 -0.84
N PHE A 109 -13.85 -6.37 0.04
CA PHE A 109 -15.19 -6.84 -0.25
C PHE A 109 -16.19 -6.07 0.60
N SER A 110 -17.31 -5.67 -0.01
CA SER A 110 -18.49 -5.25 0.73
C SER A 110 -19.75 -5.82 0.11
N SER A 111 -20.66 -6.28 0.96
CA SER A 111 -21.98 -6.76 0.56
C SER A 111 -23.02 -6.20 1.50
N THR A 112 -24.05 -5.60 0.93
CA THR A 112 -25.18 -5.06 1.66
C THR A 112 -26.48 -5.63 1.11
N PHE A 113 -27.36 -6.06 2.01
CA PHE A 113 -28.73 -6.45 1.73
C PHE A 113 -29.66 -5.55 2.54
N SER A 114 -30.60 -4.89 1.87
CA SER A 114 -31.64 -4.08 2.52
C SER A 114 -33.01 -4.57 2.09
N SER A 115 -33.89 -4.78 3.06
CA SER A 115 -35.26 -5.23 2.87
C SER A 115 -36.21 -4.34 3.67
N ASN A 116 -37.03 -3.56 2.98
CA ASN A 116 -37.99 -2.63 3.60
C ASN A 116 -39.30 -2.51 2.79
N ASN A 117 -40.32 -1.89 3.38
CA ASN A 117 -41.66 -1.78 2.80
C ASN A 117 -41.80 -0.68 1.73
N ARG A 118 -40.80 0.21 1.56
CA ARG A 118 -40.82 1.33 0.60
C ARG A 118 -40.06 1.01 -0.69
N GLU A 119 -38.91 0.37 -0.57
CA GLU A 119 -37.95 0.12 -1.65
C GLU A 119 -37.88 -1.37 -2.04
N GLY A 120 -38.53 -2.25 -1.27
CA GLY A 120 -38.54 -3.69 -1.53
C GLY A 120 -37.27 -4.36 -1.03
N GLU A 121 -36.56 -5.07 -1.91
CA GLU A 121 -35.28 -5.70 -1.59
C GLU A 121 -34.20 -5.20 -2.54
N SER A 122 -33.03 -4.90 -1.97
CA SER A 122 -31.85 -4.50 -2.73
C SER A 122 -30.63 -5.25 -2.22
N TRP A 123 -29.81 -5.68 -3.17
CA TRP A 123 -28.51 -6.28 -2.93
C TRP A 123 -27.47 -5.43 -3.63
N THR A 124 -26.37 -5.17 -2.95
CA THR A 124 -25.19 -4.57 -3.56
C THR A 124 -23.99 -5.36 -3.12
N THR A 125 -23.11 -5.67 -4.06
CA THR A 125 -21.86 -6.37 -3.80
C THR A 125 -20.78 -5.66 -4.59
N ASN A 126 -19.75 -5.21 -3.88
CA ASN A 126 -18.55 -4.64 -4.45
C ASN A 126 -17.38 -5.52 -4.06
N GLU A 127 -16.60 -5.91 -5.05
CA GLU A 127 -15.40 -6.69 -4.87
C GLU A 127 -14.27 -6.05 -5.68
N SER A 128 -13.14 -5.88 -5.02
CA SER A 128 -11.92 -5.36 -5.65
C SER A 128 -11.16 -6.54 -6.25
N ILE A 129 -10.90 -6.55 -7.56
CA ILE A 129 -10.23 -7.69 -8.24
C ILE A 129 -8.70 -7.64 -8.07
N SER A 130 -8.11 -6.45 -8.23
CA SER A 130 -6.69 -6.20 -7.99
C SER A 130 -6.54 -4.74 -7.59
N VAL A 131 -5.92 -4.47 -6.45
CA VAL A 131 -5.72 -3.13 -5.92
C VAL A 131 -4.30 -2.98 -5.41
N TYR A 132 -3.67 -1.87 -5.76
CA TYR A 132 -2.45 -1.44 -5.06
C TYR A 132 -2.87 -0.81 -3.74
N ALA A 133 -2.57 -1.52 -2.66
CA ALA A 133 -2.97 -1.11 -1.32
C ALA A 133 -2.18 0.13 -0.85
N THR A 134 -0.94 0.28 -1.32
CA THR A 134 -0.07 1.41 -1.01
C THR A 134 0.49 2.04 -2.30
N PRO A 135 0.85 3.33 -2.31
CA PRO A 135 1.81 3.86 -3.26
C PRO A 135 3.20 3.23 -3.05
N TYR A 136 4.18 3.61 -3.87
CA TYR A 136 5.56 3.18 -3.65
C TYR A 136 6.09 3.72 -2.31
N PHE A 137 6.83 2.89 -1.58
CA PHE A 137 7.54 3.29 -0.38
C PHE A 137 8.94 2.68 -0.36
N LYS A 138 9.88 3.42 0.23
CA LYS A 138 11.27 2.98 0.32
C LYS A 138 11.41 1.92 1.40
N VAL A 139 12.04 0.79 1.07
CA VAL A 139 12.39 -0.24 2.04
C VAL A 139 13.75 0.07 2.66
N GLY A 140 13.75 0.31 3.97
CA GLY A 140 14.93 0.47 4.80
C GLY A 140 15.33 -0.83 5.53
N PRO A 141 16.48 -0.84 6.21
CA PRO A 141 16.98 -2.03 6.92
C PRO A 141 16.11 -2.47 8.11
N ASN A 142 15.17 -1.62 8.54
CA ASN A 142 14.28 -1.88 9.67
C ASN A 142 12.80 -1.69 9.29
N THR A 143 12.48 -1.77 8.00
CA THR A 143 11.08 -1.66 7.55
C THR A 143 10.34 -2.93 7.94
N THR A 144 9.23 -2.76 8.65
CA THR A 144 8.34 -3.86 9.03
C THR A 144 6.94 -3.56 8.51
N ILE A 145 6.22 -4.59 8.12
CA ILE A 145 4.84 -4.46 7.65
C ILE A 145 3.96 -5.27 8.60
N GLU A 146 2.98 -4.60 9.20
CA GLU A 146 1.87 -5.23 9.89
C GLU A 146 0.65 -5.20 8.96
N ALA A 147 0.13 -6.37 8.63
CA ALA A 147 -1.11 -6.53 7.89
C ALA A 147 -2.22 -6.94 8.87
N ARG A 148 -3.35 -6.23 8.81
CA ARG A 148 -4.52 -6.46 9.64
C ARG A 148 -5.73 -6.67 8.74
N PHE A 149 -6.36 -7.83 8.84
CA PHE A 149 -7.58 -8.14 8.11
C PHE A 149 -8.75 -8.14 9.08
N ARG A 150 -9.77 -7.34 8.78
CA ARG A 150 -10.93 -7.15 9.65
C ARG A 150 -12.21 -7.43 8.86
N LEU A 151 -12.97 -8.42 9.30
CA LEU A 151 -14.33 -8.69 8.83
C LEU A 151 -15.30 -8.05 9.80
N GLN A 152 -16.18 -7.21 9.27
CA GLN A 152 -17.24 -6.56 10.02
C GLN A 152 -18.58 -7.00 9.47
N LEU A 153 -19.39 -7.56 10.35
CA LEU A 153 -20.73 -8.06 10.05
C LEU A 153 -21.72 -7.26 10.89
N SER A 154 -22.82 -6.84 10.28
CA SER A 154 -23.92 -6.18 10.97
C SER A 154 -25.28 -6.66 10.47
N ASP A 155 -26.22 -6.77 11.40
CA ASP A 155 -27.63 -7.09 11.15
C ASP A 155 -28.49 -6.11 11.96
N GLU A 156 -29.16 -5.20 11.26
CA GLU A 156 -30.02 -4.18 11.86
C GLU A 156 -31.49 -4.47 11.57
N LYS A 157 -32.31 -4.45 12.61
CA LYS A 157 -33.76 -4.64 12.55
C LYS A 157 -34.43 -3.37 13.06
N GLU A 158 -35.32 -2.79 12.25
CA GLU A 158 -35.97 -1.47 12.39
C GLU A 158 -35.11 -0.24 11.96
N SER A 159 -35.58 0.48 10.94
CA SER A 159 -34.85 1.55 10.25
C SER A 159 -35.17 2.95 10.80
N SER A 160 -34.14 3.64 11.27
CA SER A 160 -33.87 5.04 10.86
C SER A 160 -32.41 5.29 10.45
N ALA A 161 -31.54 4.30 10.55
CA ALA A 161 -30.11 4.42 10.27
C ALA A 161 -29.69 3.52 9.11
N SER A 162 -30.31 3.66 7.93
CA SER A 162 -29.65 3.23 6.69
C SER A 162 -28.49 4.20 6.42
N ALA A 163 -27.44 4.12 7.23
CA ALA A 163 -26.29 4.96 7.06
C ALA A 163 -25.66 4.64 5.69
N ASN A 164 -25.38 5.68 4.91
CA ASN A 164 -24.83 5.61 3.56
C ASN A 164 -23.41 4.99 3.58
N VAL A 165 -23.30 3.69 3.85
CA VAL A 165 -22.05 2.91 3.83
C VAL A 165 -21.40 3.05 2.46
N MET A 166 -22.21 3.03 1.40
CA MET A 166 -21.76 3.25 0.04
C MET A 166 -21.10 4.62 -0.13
N GLY A 167 -21.75 5.68 0.34
CA GLY A 167 -21.22 7.04 0.27
C GLY A 167 -19.90 7.20 1.02
N ALA A 168 -19.79 6.60 2.21
CA ALA A 168 -18.55 6.59 2.99
C ALA A 168 -17.43 5.81 2.28
N LEU A 169 -17.73 4.63 1.71
CA LEU A 169 -16.77 3.82 0.95
C LEU A 169 -16.34 4.48 -0.36
N THR A 170 -17.25 5.11 -1.12
CA THR A 170 -16.89 5.85 -2.35
C THR A 170 -16.16 7.16 -2.06
N THR A 171 -16.53 7.87 -0.98
CA THR A 171 -15.81 9.10 -0.56
C THR A 171 -14.40 8.75 -0.10
N ALA A 172 -14.26 7.69 0.68
CA ALA A 172 -12.96 7.18 1.07
C ALA A 172 -12.10 6.68 -0.09
N ALA A 173 -12.69 5.94 -1.05
CA ALA A 173 -11.97 5.52 -2.25
C ALA A 173 -11.46 6.72 -3.07
N ASN A 174 -12.23 7.81 -3.14
CA ASN A 174 -11.82 9.06 -3.79
C ASN A 174 -10.76 9.86 -2.99
N LEU A 175 -10.76 9.76 -1.66
CA LEU A 175 -9.73 10.37 -0.79
C LEU A 175 -8.40 9.60 -0.82
N ILE A 176 -8.45 8.30 -1.14
CA ILE A 176 -7.28 7.40 -1.15
C ILE A 176 -6.62 7.34 -2.52
N ALA A 177 -7.28 7.80 -3.59
CA ALA A 177 -6.65 7.97 -4.91
C ALA A 177 -5.39 8.86 -4.74
N PRO A 178 -4.18 8.28 -4.73
CA PRO A 178 -3.00 9.02 -4.34
C PRO A 178 -2.74 10.09 -5.39
N THR A 179 -2.63 11.36 -4.99
CA THR A 179 -2.14 12.41 -5.89
C THR A 179 -0.65 12.25 -6.20
N SER A 180 0.09 11.52 -5.35
CA SER A 180 1.52 11.25 -5.50
C SER A 180 1.81 9.76 -5.64
N THR A 181 2.74 9.43 -6.54
CA THR A 181 3.18 8.08 -6.87
C THR A 181 4.12 7.46 -5.82
N LEU A 182 4.67 8.28 -4.92
CA LEU A 182 5.63 7.90 -3.87
C LEU A 182 5.17 8.40 -2.50
N VAL A 183 5.23 7.54 -1.48
CA VAL A 183 5.08 7.97 -0.10
C VAL A 183 6.37 8.61 0.39
N THR A 184 6.23 9.86 0.81
CA THR A 184 7.28 10.68 1.41
C THR A 184 6.89 11.04 2.84
N TYR A 185 7.82 11.66 3.56
CA TYR A 185 7.52 12.27 4.86
C TYR A 185 6.34 13.26 4.84
N PHE A 186 6.08 13.94 3.70
CA PHE A 186 5.08 15.01 3.63
C PHE A 186 3.66 14.52 3.36
N ASN A 187 3.49 13.43 2.61
CA ASN A 187 2.16 12.90 2.29
C ASN A 187 1.73 11.73 3.19
N ALA A 188 2.64 11.17 4.00
CA ALA A 188 2.32 10.14 4.97
C ALA A 188 1.19 10.53 5.97
N PRO A 189 1.15 11.75 6.54
CA PRO A 189 0.06 12.14 7.45
C PRO A 189 -1.32 12.19 6.77
N LEU A 190 -1.40 12.67 5.51
CA LEU A 190 -2.65 12.71 4.75
C LEU A 190 -3.18 11.29 4.49
N MET A 191 -2.28 10.37 4.18
CA MET A 191 -2.63 8.96 3.99
C MET A 191 -3.15 8.34 5.29
N MET A 192 -2.54 8.67 6.43
CA MET A 192 -3.02 8.25 7.75
C MET A 192 -4.41 8.82 8.08
N GLU A 193 -4.67 10.09 7.73
CA GLU A 193 -5.99 10.71 7.93
C GLU A 193 -7.08 10.02 7.10
N ALA A 194 -6.81 9.73 5.82
CA ALA A 194 -7.74 9.00 4.95
C ALA A 194 -8.03 7.59 5.47
N SER A 195 -7.00 6.88 5.94
CA SER A 195 -7.13 5.56 6.57
C SER A 195 -7.93 5.60 7.88
N ASN A 196 -7.71 6.63 8.71
CA ASN A 196 -8.47 6.84 9.95
C ASN A 196 -9.95 7.17 9.69
N PHE A 197 -10.25 7.96 8.66
CA PHE A 197 -11.62 8.25 8.25
C PHE A 197 -12.38 6.96 7.87
N LEU A 198 -11.74 6.05 7.13
CA LEU A 198 -12.31 4.74 6.81
C LEU A 198 -12.58 3.90 8.05
N ASN A 199 -11.59 3.82 8.95
CA ASN A 199 -11.71 3.02 10.17
C ASN A 199 -12.83 3.53 11.08
N ASN A 200 -12.92 4.84 11.27
CA ASN A 200 -13.95 5.47 12.09
C ASN A 200 -15.34 5.40 11.45
N SER A 201 -15.41 5.55 10.12
CA SER A 201 -16.66 5.34 9.40
C SER A 201 -17.13 3.91 9.58
N THR A 202 -16.26 2.91 9.46
CA THR A 202 -16.70 1.51 9.56
C THR A 202 -17.04 1.07 11.00
N SER A 203 -16.43 1.66 12.03
CA SER A 203 -16.73 1.32 13.43
C SER A 203 -18.03 1.92 13.97
N THR A 204 -18.47 3.06 13.44
CA THR A 204 -19.64 3.82 13.93
C THR A 204 -20.97 3.43 13.27
N LEU A 205 -20.94 2.62 12.21
CA LEU A 205 -22.11 2.32 11.39
C LEU A 205 -23.06 1.25 11.95
N PHE A 206 -22.74 0.59 13.07
CA PHE A 206 -23.45 -0.65 13.43
C PHE A 206 -23.85 -0.74 14.91
N GLY A 207 -25.17 -0.88 15.17
CA GLY A 207 -25.72 -1.06 16.53
C GLY A 207 -25.62 -2.50 17.10
N GLN A 208 -25.55 -3.51 16.23
CA GLN A 208 -25.10 -4.87 16.54
C GLN A 208 -24.07 -5.28 15.49
N SER A 209 -22.86 -5.61 15.92
CA SER A 209 -21.79 -6.02 15.03
C SER A 209 -20.97 -7.19 15.58
N ILE A 210 -20.54 -8.07 14.67
CA ILE A 210 -19.46 -9.03 14.92
C ILE A 210 -18.25 -8.48 14.17
N THR A 211 -17.15 -8.31 14.90
CA THR A 211 -15.86 -7.93 14.32
C THR A 211 -14.87 -9.05 14.58
N GLU A 212 -14.33 -9.63 13.50
CA GLU A 212 -13.21 -10.56 13.55
C GLU A 212 -11.98 -9.89 12.96
N GLN A 213 -10.84 -10.06 13.61
CA GLN A 213 -9.59 -9.43 13.21
C GLN A 213 -8.44 -10.41 13.33
N SER A 214 -7.69 -10.59 12.26
CA SER A 214 -6.39 -11.26 12.28
C SER A 214 -5.28 -10.26 11.96
N VAL A 215 -4.15 -10.39 12.67
CA VAL A 215 -2.99 -9.50 12.56
C VAL A 215 -1.77 -10.35 12.28
N SER A 216 -1.04 -9.99 11.23
CA SER A 216 0.23 -10.62 10.88
C SER A 216 1.30 -9.54 10.73
N ALA A 217 2.42 -9.70 11.42
CA ALA A 217 3.55 -8.78 11.34
C ALA A 217 4.77 -9.51 10.78
N PHE A 218 5.43 -8.91 9.78
CA PHE A 218 6.59 -9.50 9.11
C PHE A 218 7.65 -8.45 8.77
N SER A 219 8.91 -8.87 8.79
CA SER A 219 10.04 -8.05 8.32
C SER A 219 10.32 -8.38 6.87
N VAL A 220 10.42 -7.36 6.03
CA VAL A 220 10.71 -7.55 4.61
C VAL A 220 12.21 -7.44 4.40
N LYS A 221 12.90 -8.56 4.19
CA LYS A 221 14.37 -8.59 3.97
C LYS A 221 14.77 -8.81 2.52
N ALA A 222 14.10 -9.73 1.84
CA ALA A 222 14.34 -10.05 0.44
C ALA A 222 13.01 -10.10 -0.31
N TRP A 223 13.06 -9.80 -1.60
CA TRP A 223 11.90 -9.91 -2.46
C TRP A 223 11.72 -11.34 -2.97
N SER A 224 10.45 -11.74 -3.16
CA SER A 224 10.08 -12.97 -3.86
C SER A 224 8.84 -12.73 -4.71
N ASP A 225 8.69 -13.52 -5.77
CA ASP A 225 7.52 -13.55 -6.65
C ASP A 225 6.30 -14.26 -6.02
N LYS A 226 6.45 -14.80 -4.81
CA LYS A 226 5.41 -15.48 -4.05
C LYS A 226 4.59 -14.51 -3.22
N PRO A 227 3.31 -14.84 -2.94
CA PRO A 227 2.51 -14.04 -2.03
C PRO A 227 3.10 -14.07 -0.63
N ILE A 228 3.12 -12.92 0.02
CA ILE A 228 3.55 -12.77 1.42
C ILE A 228 2.45 -13.26 2.39
N LEU A 229 1.19 -13.10 2.00
CA LEU A 229 0.01 -13.51 2.78
C LEU A 229 -1.08 -14.03 1.84
N VAL A 230 -1.82 -15.03 2.31
CA VAL A 230 -3.07 -15.46 1.70
C VAL A 230 -4.18 -15.35 2.73
N VAL A 231 -5.23 -14.64 2.37
CA VAL A 231 -6.40 -14.38 3.23
C VAL A 231 -7.59 -15.09 2.62
N SER A 232 -8.28 -15.89 3.41
CA SER A 232 -9.53 -16.53 3.04
C SER A 232 -10.62 -16.01 3.96
N ALA A 233 -11.76 -15.57 3.40
CA ALA A 233 -12.88 -15.13 4.22
C ALA A 233 -14.17 -15.89 3.86
N GLN A 234 -15.00 -16.13 4.86
CA GLN A 234 -16.25 -16.87 4.77
C GLN A 234 -17.41 -16.03 5.31
N LEU A 235 -18.58 -16.14 4.67
CA LEU A 235 -19.83 -15.55 5.09
C LEU A 235 -20.52 -16.46 6.12
N PRO A 236 -21.05 -15.90 7.22
CA PRO A 236 -22.09 -16.59 7.97
C PRO A 236 -23.36 -16.75 7.13
N ASP A 237 -24.25 -17.64 7.58
CA ASP A 237 -25.59 -17.82 7.02
C ASP A 237 -26.32 -16.46 6.85
N THR A 238 -27.09 -16.33 5.76
CA THR A 238 -27.88 -15.15 5.42
C THR A 238 -29.03 -14.91 6.38
N ASN A 239 -29.48 -15.95 7.08
CA ASN A 239 -30.56 -15.87 8.05
C ASN A 239 -30.09 -15.44 9.43
N ASP A 240 -28.90 -15.86 9.86
CA ASP A 240 -28.33 -15.52 11.17
C ASP A 240 -26.81 -15.37 11.09
N ILE A 241 -26.32 -14.14 11.28
CA ILE A 241 -24.88 -13.84 11.30
C ILE A 241 -24.13 -14.56 12.45
N LYS A 242 -24.86 -15.12 13.43
CA LYS A 242 -24.32 -15.89 14.56
C LYS A 242 -24.23 -17.39 14.28
N ASP A 243 -24.85 -17.91 13.22
CA ASP A 243 -24.73 -19.33 12.90
C ASP A 243 -23.42 -19.60 12.14
N THR A 244 -22.52 -20.30 12.81
CA THR A 244 -21.19 -20.67 12.32
C THR A 244 -21.18 -22.04 11.62
N ARG A 245 -22.32 -22.75 11.56
CA ARG A 245 -22.40 -24.13 11.02
C ARG A 245 -22.64 -24.18 9.51
N GLY A 246 -23.27 -23.16 8.94
CA GLY A 246 -23.40 -22.95 7.49
C GLY A 246 -22.55 -21.75 7.10
N LYS A 247 -21.45 -21.99 6.38
CA LYS A 247 -20.55 -20.93 5.94
C LYS A 247 -20.48 -20.94 4.42
N GLY A 248 -20.81 -19.81 3.79
CA GLY A 248 -20.55 -19.60 2.36
C GLY A 248 -19.13 -19.04 2.18
N ALA A 249 -18.39 -19.43 1.14
CA ALA A 249 -17.10 -18.78 0.87
C ALA A 249 -17.33 -17.35 0.33
N ILE A 250 -16.59 -16.34 0.84
CA ILE A 250 -16.57 -14.99 0.25
C ILE A 250 -15.62 -14.99 -0.94
N GLY A 251 -14.40 -15.47 -0.71
CA GLY A 251 -13.30 -15.38 -1.65
C GLY A 251 -11.97 -15.51 -0.94
N GLN A 252 -10.90 -15.49 -1.73
CA GLN A 252 -9.54 -15.49 -1.24
C GLN A 252 -8.75 -14.34 -1.87
N TRP A 253 -7.81 -13.79 -1.11
CA TRP A 253 -6.95 -12.71 -1.55
C TRP A 253 -5.50 -13.09 -1.27
N ALA A 254 -4.65 -12.87 -2.27
CA ALA A 254 -3.21 -12.98 -2.13
C ALA A 254 -2.60 -11.59 -2.07
N VAL A 255 -1.74 -11.37 -1.08
CA VAL A 255 -1.00 -10.13 -0.91
C VAL A 255 0.42 -10.34 -1.43
N TYR A 256 0.89 -9.42 -2.27
CA TYR A 256 2.21 -9.42 -2.87
C TYR A 256 2.96 -8.13 -2.55
N LEU A 257 4.28 -8.21 -2.57
CA LEU A 257 5.14 -7.06 -2.74
C LEU A 257 5.50 -6.94 -4.22
N ASP A 258 5.20 -5.79 -4.81
CA ASP A 258 5.53 -5.53 -6.20
C ASP A 258 7.05 -5.54 -6.41
N GLN A 259 7.49 -5.84 -7.65
CA GLN A 259 8.90 -5.96 -7.97
C GLN A 259 9.65 -4.66 -7.58
N PRO A 260 10.78 -4.76 -6.85
CA PRO A 260 11.42 -3.59 -6.32
C PRO A 260 12.16 -2.78 -7.39
N ILE A 261 11.88 -1.48 -7.41
CA ILE A 261 12.50 -0.54 -8.36
C ILE A 261 13.57 0.31 -7.67
N PRO A 262 14.71 0.59 -8.33
CA PRO A 262 15.79 1.37 -7.73
C PRO A 262 15.55 2.89 -7.74
N SER A 263 14.64 3.37 -8.59
CA SER A 263 14.36 4.79 -8.80
C SER A 263 12.86 4.99 -9.09
N ILE A 264 12.29 6.10 -8.61
CA ILE A 264 10.93 6.53 -8.98
C ILE A 264 10.91 7.39 -10.25
N PHE A 265 12.05 7.97 -10.63
CA PHE A 265 12.16 8.87 -11.77
C PHE A 265 12.29 8.15 -13.12
N THR A 266 12.60 6.84 -13.10
CA THR A 266 12.72 6.04 -14.30
C THR A 266 12.20 4.62 -14.10
N ALA A 267 11.55 4.10 -15.15
CA ALA A 267 11.21 2.68 -15.25
C ALA A 267 12.33 1.85 -15.91
N GLY A 268 13.33 2.51 -16.51
CA GLY A 268 14.46 1.87 -17.15
C GLY A 268 15.43 1.30 -16.10
N VAL A 269 15.83 0.05 -16.30
CA VAL A 269 16.86 -0.62 -15.50
C VAL A 269 17.89 -1.18 -16.47
N SER A 270 19.16 -0.90 -16.21
CA SER A 270 20.27 -1.43 -17.00
C SER A 270 20.42 -2.94 -16.82
N ASP A 271 21.15 -3.59 -17.72
CA ASP A 271 21.47 -5.03 -17.62
C ASP A 271 22.18 -5.41 -16.31
N THR A 272 22.81 -4.44 -15.64
CA THR A 272 23.49 -4.62 -14.34
C THR A 272 22.60 -4.28 -13.15
N GLY A 273 21.32 -3.95 -13.37
CA GLY A 273 20.34 -3.70 -12.31
C GLY A 273 20.33 -2.28 -11.73
N TYR A 274 21.00 -1.32 -12.38
CA TYR A 274 21.01 0.10 -12.00
C TYR A 274 19.90 0.87 -12.71
N PRO A 275 19.38 1.97 -12.13
CA PRO A 275 18.42 2.82 -12.83
C PRO A 275 19.04 3.44 -14.08
N ASP A 276 18.30 3.42 -15.19
CA ASP A 276 18.68 4.08 -16.44
C ASP A 276 17.94 5.42 -16.56
N PHE A 277 18.69 6.52 -16.43
CA PHE A 277 18.16 7.88 -16.51
C PHE A 277 18.14 8.44 -17.95
N THR A 278 18.40 7.61 -18.97
CA THR A 278 18.37 8.04 -20.36
C THR A 278 17.01 8.65 -20.72
N GLY A 279 17.02 9.93 -21.12
CA GLY A 279 15.80 10.67 -21.48
C GLY A 279 15.09 11.36 -20.31
N VAL A 280 15.53 11.16 -19.06
CA VAL A 280 15.03 11.90 -17.89
C VAL A 280 15.78 13.23 -17.79
N THR A 281 15.06 14.35 -17.76
CA THR A 281 15.66 15.68 -17.64
C THR A 281 15.75 16.15 -16.18
N SER A 282 16.62 17.13 -15.91
CA SER A 282 16.67 17.77 -14.60
C SER A 282 15.35 18.46 -14.24
N GLY A 283 14.61 18.95 -15.25
CA GLY A 283 13.30 19.55 -15.06
C GLY A 283 12.28 18.54 -14.55
N ASP A 284 12.27 17.32 -15.13
CA ASP A 284 11.34 16.25 -14.70
C ASP A 284 11.60 15.83 -13.25
N ILE A 285 12.87 15.72 -12.86
CA ILE A 285 13.26 15.38 -11.48
C ILE A 285 12.85 16.50 -10.51
N LEU A 286 13.14 17.75 -10.85
CA LEU A 286 12.86 18.90 -9.99
C LEU A 286 11.36 19.19 -9.86
N ALA A 287 10.57 18.88 -10.89
CA ALA A 287 9.12 19.05 -10.90
C ALA A 287 8.37 17.87 -10.23
N PHE A 288 9.07 16.83 -9.79
CA PHE A 288 8.42 15.68 -9.15
C PHE A 288 7.77 16.06 -7.82
N ASP A 289 6.52 15.66 -7.65
CA ASP A 289 5.72 15.96 -6.47
C ASP A 289 6.11 15.07 -5.27
N VAL A 290 6.62 15.71 -4.22
CA VAL A 290 6.97 15.07 -2.95
C VAL A 290 5.90 15.28 -1.89
N GLY A 291 4.91 16.12 -2.12
CA GLY A 291 3.80 16.38 -1.20
C GLY A 291 2.72 17.20 -1.90
N GLU A 292 1.66 17.55 -1.17
CA GLU A 292 0.64 18.47 -1.67
C GLU A 292 1.27 19.83 -1.98
N ASP A 293 1.19 20.25 -3.24
CA ASP A 293 1.79 21.48 -3.78
C ASP A 293 3.29 21.66 -3.45
N LEU A 294 4.03 20.55 -3.30
CA LEU A 294 5.46 20.57 -2.96
C LEU A 294 6.25 19.69 -3.92
N THR A 295 7.14 20.32 -4.69
CA THR A 295 8.04 19.62 -5.61
C THR A 295 9.41 19.34 -4.98
N VAL A 296 10.22 18.48 -5.61
CA VAL A 296 11.64 18.29 -5.26
C VAL A 296 12.38 19.62 -5.27
N TYR A 297 12.11 20.49 -6.25
CA TYR A 297 12.68 21.84 -6.33
C TYR A 297 12.38 22.67 -5.08
N ASP A 298 11.09 22.76 -4.72
CA ASP A 298 10.65 23.56 -3.58
C ASP A 298 11.21 23.03 -2.27
N TYR A 299 11.27 21.70 -2.12
CA TYR A 299 11.88 21.08 -0.97
C TYR A 299 13.37 21.45 -0.86
N ILE A 300 14.13 21.27 -1.95
CA ILE A 300 15.58 21.54 -1.94
C ILE A 300 15.87 23.01 -1.65
N PHE A 301 15.25 23.92 -2.39
CA PHE A 301 15.66 25.33 -2.35
C PHE A 301 14.94 26.15 -1.28
N SER A 302 13.74 25.74 -0.87
CA SER A 302 12.95 26.48 0.12
C SER A 302 12.91 25.84 1.51
N ARG A 303 13.15 24.53 1.65
CA ARG A 303 13.04 23.83 2.95
C ARG A 303 14.37 23.37 3.55
N LEU A 304 15.44 23.26 2.77
CA LEU A 304 16.76 22.85 3.29
C LEU A 304 17.62 24.01 3.81
N ASP A 305 17.10 25.24 3.82
CA ASP A 305 17.78 26.45 4.29
C ASP A 305 19.14 26.67 3.60
N LEU A 306 19.17 26.53 2.27
CA LEU A 306 20.40 26.60 1.48
C LEU A 306 20.71 28.00 0.93
N SER A 307 19.81 28.98 1.07
CA SER A 307 19.89 30.30 0.43
C SER A 307 21.24 31.01 0.61
N ASP A 308 21.71 31.12 1.85
CA ASP A 308 22.98 31.80 2.16
C ASP A 308 24.18 31.06 1.56
N ARG A 309 24.16 29.73 1.58
CA ARG A 309 25.22 28.88 1.02
C ARG A 309 25.25 28.96 -0.50
N ILE A 310 24.08 28.97 -1.14
CA ILE A 310 23.94 29.14 -2.59
C ILE A 310 24.47 30.52 -3.00
N SER A 311 24.07 31.58 -2.28
CA SER A 311 24.57 32.94 -2.50
C SER A 311 26.09 33.02 -2.39
N TYR A 312 26.65 32.42 -1.34
CA TYR A 312 28.11 32.35 -1.17
C TYR A 312 28.78 31.59 -2.31
N LEU A 313 28.31 30.38 -2.64
CA LEU A 313 28.87 29.57 -3.72
C LEU A 313 28.83 30.30 -5.07
N ASN A 314 27.75 31.03 -5.36
CA ASN A 314 27.64 31.86 -6.56
C ASN A 314 28.68 32.98 -6.61
N SER A 315 29.13 33.49 -5.46
CA SER A 315 30.13 34.56 -5.37
C SER A 315 31.57 34.05 -5.39
N SER A 316 31.83 32.86 -4.84
CA SER A 316 33.20 32.35 -4.59
C SER A 316 33.59 31.16 -5.46
N ALA A 317 32.61 30.40 -5.97
CA ALA A 317 32.80 29.10 -6.59
C ALA A 317 33.62 28.11 -5.72
N ASP A 318 33.50 28.24 -4.40
CA ASP A 318 34.23 27.42 -3.42
C ASP A 318 33.78 25.94 -3.46
N PRO A 319 34.66 24.99 -3.83
CA PRO A 319 34.34 23.56 -3.87
C PRO A 319 33.90 22.98 -2.52
N ASP A 320 34.39 23.51 -1.40
CA ASP A 320 34.04 23.01 -0.08
C ASP A 320 32.58 23.34 0.25
N VAL A 321 32.14 24.55 -0.12
CA VAL A 321 30.73 24.95 0.03
C VAL A 321 29.83 24.17 -0.91
N ALA A 322 30.28 23.88 -2.14
CA ALA A 322 29.57 22.99 -3.03
C ALA A 322 29.37 21.59 -2.44
N GLY A 323 30.41 21.01 -1.82
CA GLY A 323 30.32 19.74 -1.11
C GLY A 323 29.33 19.79 0.05
N LEU A 324 29.32 20.87 0.83
CA LEU A 324 28.36 21.06 1.92
C LEU A 324 26.91 21.17 1.44
N ILE A 325 26.66 21.87 0.33
CA ILE A 325 25.31 21.95 -0.27
C ILE A 325 24.90 20.57 -0.78
N CYS A 326 25.78 19.90 -1.53
CA CYS A 326 25.50 18.56 -2.04
C CYS A 326 25.09 17.59 -0.94
N ASN A 327 25.92 17.45 0.10
CA ASN A 327 25.65 16.52 1.20
C ASN A 327 24.35 16.86 1.95
N ARG A 328 23.98 18.16 2.02
CA ARG A 328 22.72 18.57 2.64
C ARG A 328 21.51 18.16 1.79
N ILE A 329 21.60 18.30 0.46
CA ILE A 329 20.57 17.85 -0.47
C ILE A 329 20.42 16.33 -0.43
N GLU A 330 21.52 15.58 -0.57
CA GLU A 330 21.49 14.10 -0.53
C GLU A 330 20.84 13.59 0.75
N ARG A 331 21.26 14.14 1.90
CA ARG A 331 20.71 13.75 3.21
C ARG A 331 19.24 14.13 3.34
N GLY A 332 18.86 15.35 2.95
CA GLY A 332 17.47 15.80 3.01
C GLY A 332 16.52 14.92 2.18
N LEU A 333 16.92 14.60 0.96
CA LEU A 333 16.12 13.71 0.10
C LEU A 333 16.02 12.30 0.66
N SER A 334 17.12 11.77 1.21
CA SER A 334 17.12 10.49 1.90
C SER A 334 16.20 10.49 3.14
N GLU A 335 16.17 11.61 3.90
CA GLU A 335 15.30 11.81 5.07
C GLU A 335 13.81 11.78 4.70
N ILE A 336 13.42 12.26 3.51
CA ILE A 336 12.01 12.28 3.07
C ILE A 336 11.59 11.02 2.30
N GLY A 337 12.48 10.04 2.15
CA GLY A 337 12.14 8.73 1.57
C GLY A 337 12.74 8.44 0.20
N PHE A 338 13.64 9.28 -0.33
CA PHE A 338 14.29 8.97 -1.61
C PHE A 338 15.37 7.88 -1.49
N THR A 339 15.51 7.03 -2.52
CA THR A 339 16.65 6.08 -2.61
C THR A 339 17.95 6.83 -2.80
N SER A 340 19.09 6.15 -2.59
CA SER A 340 20.40 6.75 -2.80
C SER A 340 20.64 7.14 -4.27
N TYR A 341 20.00 6.45 -5.23
CA TYR A 341 20.03 6.78 -6.65
C TYR A 341 19.19 8.02 -6.97
N ASP A 342 17.98 8.12 -6.42
CA ASP A 342 17.13 9.29 -6.64
C ASP A 342 17.68 10.53 -5.96
N ALA A 343 18.25 10.38 -4.77
CA ALA A 343 18.98 11.47 -4.11
C ALA A 343 20.16 11.96 -4.96
N ALA A 344 20.92 11.04 -5.58
CA ALA A 344 22.00 11.40 -6.49
C ALA A 344 21.51 12.12 -7.76
N ALA A 345 20.43 11.63 -8.36
CA ALA A 345 19.81 12.25 -9.53
C ALA A 345 19.28 13.65 -9.24
N ALA A 346 18.63 13.85 -8.09
CA ALA A 346 18.14 15.15 -7.66
C ALA A 346 19.24 16.12 -7.23
N VAL A 347 20.36 15.64 -6.65
CA VAL A 347 21.57 16.44 -6.46
C VAL A 347 22.11 16.96 -7.79
N TRP A 348 22.23 16.07 -8.79
CA TRP A 348 22.64 16.50 -10.13
C TRP A 348 21.65 17.50 -10.73
N ALA A 349 20.35 17.23 -10.65
CA ALA A 349 19.32 18.12 -11.17
C ALA A 349 19.36 19.49 -10.49
N ALA A 350 19.56 19.55 -9.18
CA ALA A 350 19.77 20.78 -8.44
C ALA A 350 21.04 21.52 -8.88
N SER A 351 22.15 20.79 -9.15
CA SER A 351 23.40 21.40 -9.62
C SER A 351 23.27 22.11 -10.97
N VAL A 352 22.33 21.68 -11.82
CA VAL A 352 22.06 22.30 -13.13
C VAL A 352 20.92 23.33 -13.10
N SER A 353 20.29 23.57 -11.95
CA SER A 353 19.17 24.50 -11.82
C SER A 353 19.56 25.95 -12.11
N ASP A 354 18.55 26.83 -12.12
CA ASP A 354 18.72 28.27 -12.25
C ASP A 354 19.31 28.96 -11.01
N GLN A 355 19.38 28.25 -9.88
CA GLN A 355 19.92 28.77 -8.61
C GLN A 355 21.44 28.95 -8.62
N PHE A 356 22.15 28.30 -9.54
CA PHE A 356 23.61 28.35 -9.63
C PHE A 356 24.08 29.02 -10.93
N ASN A 357 25.06 29.91 -10.83
CA ASN A 357 25.75 30.47 -12.00
C ASN A 357 26.80 29.48 -12.56
N GLY A 358 27.35 29.76 -13.75
CA GLY A 358 28.26 28.81 -14.43
C GLY A 358 29.49 28.38 -13.61
N ALA A 359 30.05 29.29 -12.80
CA ALA A 359 31.20 28.96 -11.94
C ALA A 359 30.79 28.07 -10.77
N ALA A 360 29.67 28.39 -10.11
CA ALA A 360 29.08 27.56 -9.06
C ALA A 360 28.69 26.17 -9.57
N LYS A 361 28.07 26.07 -10.75
CA LYS A 361 27.73 24.77 -11.39
C LYS A 361 28.98 23.91 -11.58
N SER A 362 30.05 24.51 -12.10
CA SER A 362 31.32 23.81 -12.34
C SER A 362 31.95 23.29 -11.05
N ALA A 363 31.91 24.09 -9.96
CA ALA A 363 32.36 23.67 -8.64
C ALA A 363 31.49 22.54 -8.06
N PHE A 364 30.16 22.63 -8.22
CA PHE A 364 29.21 21.61 -7.78
C PHE A 364 29.43 20.26 -8.48
N GLN A 365 29.66 20.30 -9.79
CA GLN A 365 29.77 19.10 -10.63
C GLN A 365 31.17 18.46 -10.63
N GLY A 366 32.07 18.90 -9.73
CA GLY A 366 33.36 18.27 -9.50
C GLY A 366 33.26 16.75 -9.28
N GLU A 367 34.28 15.99 -9.68
CA GLU A 367 34.29 14.51 -9.57
C GLU A 367 34.12 13.99 -8.15
N ASN A 368 34.58 14.72 -7.14
CA ASN A 368 34.58 14.26 -5.76
C ASN A 368 33.87 15.25 -4.82
N THR A 369 32.90 16.01 -5.33
CA THR A 369 32.17 17.00 -4.51
C THR A 369 31.45 16.32 -3.33
N CYS A 370 30.90 15.11 -3.54
CA CYS A 370 30.13 14.34 -2.56
C CYS A 370 29.82 12.93 -3.12
N GLU A 371 29.37 12.02 -2.26
CA GLU A 371 28.98 10.65 -2.66
C GLU A 371 27.85 10.63 -3.70
N ALA A 372 26.81 11.45 -3.54
CA ALA A 372 25.75 11.57 -4.53
C ALA A 372 26.27 11.89 -5.95
N MET A 373 27.20 12.84 -6.10
CA MET A 373 27.75 13.18 -7.41
C MET A 373 28.65 12.08 -7.98
N ILE A 374 29.42 11.40 -7.12
CA ILE A 374 30.21 10.22 -7.53
C ILE A 374 29.27 9.13 -8.05
N ARG A 375 28.18 8.86 -7.31
CA ARG A 375 27.15 7.87 -7.70
C ARG A 375 26.49 8.26 -9.01
N TRP A 376 26.09 9.52 -9.19
CA TRP A 376 25.50 10.00 -10.44
C TRP A 376 26.42 9.77 -11.65
N LYS A 377 27.71 10.11 -11.53
CA LYS A 377 28.68 9.87 -12.61
C LYS A 377 28.85 8.39 -12.94
N ALA A 378 28.81 7.52 -11.93
CA ALA A 378 28.89 6.08 -12.14
C ALA A 378 27.70 5.51 -12.94
N LEU A 379 26.55 6.20 -12.96
CA LEU A 379 25.36 5.84 -13.74
C LEU A 379 25.42 6.32 -15.20
N GLY A 380 26.52 6.96 -15.62
CA GLY A 380 26.70 7.44 -16.99
C GLY A 380 26.15 8.85 -17.25
N GLY A 381 26.04 9.65 -16.18
CA GLY A 381 25.53 11.03 -16.19
C GLY A 381 26.10 11.96 -17.26
#